data_AF-A0A2R6XYJ0-F1
#
_entry.id   AF-A0A2R6XYJ0-F1
#
_cell.length_a   1.000
_cell.length_b   1.000
_cell.length_c   1.000
_cell.angle_alpha   90.00
_cell.angle_beta   90.00
_cell.angle_gamma   90.00
#
_symmetry.space_group_name_H-M   'P 1'
#
loop_
_entity.id
_entity.type
_entity.pdbx_description
1 polymer ?
#
loop_
_entity_poly.entity_id
_entity_poly.type
_entity_poly.pdbx_seq_one_letter_code
_entity_poly.pdbx_strand_id
1 'polypeptide(L)'
;MKSFQKRLSLLIALTLFANTLLPIMSAHAAERNNPSVLSEQSNSYNEEMMLTGIRRNILEITEEDMIKIKRYLENQGILLGSNGVEIGKRNLYTPSAAVAAPVVAVYFIPGIGEVALLATGAIVVGGLVYYAGSWLYDQIMPYIIAFEIPKRLLKNGNTVDLSKFNQKIRGKTAYKEDGGWYIEKDETGHGGSKWKLKNPSNERVASLDENGKILRK
;
A
#
# COMPACT_ATOMS: atom_id res chain seq x y z
N MET A 1 -52.87 -38.85 9.23
CA MET A 1 -51.60 -38.33 8.66
C MET A 1 -51.63 -36.81 8.36
N LYS A 2 -52.72 -36.24 7.84
CA LYS A 2 -52.78 -34.80 7.46
C LYS A 2 -52.63 -33.81 8.64
N SER A 3 -53.06 -34.14 9.86
CA SER A 3 -52.91 -33.26 11.04
C SER A 3 -51.49 -33.27 11.62
N PHE A 4 -50.78 -34.39 11.51
CA PHE A 4 -49.39 -34.53 11.98
C PHE A 4 -48.41 -33.75 11.09
N GLN A 5 -48.59 -33.81 9.77
CA GLN A 5 -47.76 -33.05 8.82
C GLN A 5 -47.96 -31.53 8.96
N LYS A 6 -49.19 -31.06 9.24
CA LYS A 6 -49.45 -29.64 9.51
C LYS A 6 -48.77 -29.15 10.78
N ARG A 7 -48.76 -29.97 11.85
CA ARG A 7 -48.08 -29.63 13.11
C ARG A 7 -46.56 -29.65 12.98
N LEU A 8 -46.02 -30.61 12.22
CA LEU A 8 -44.58 -30.70 11.95
C LEU A 8 -44.09 -29.53 11.08
N SER A 9 -44.85 -29.13 10.06
CA SER A 9 -44.53 -27.97 9.21
C SER A 9 -44.54 -26.66 10.01
N LEU A 10 -45.44 -26.52 10.97
CA LEU A 10 -45.54 -25.33 11.81
C LEU A 10 -44.38 -25.25 12.82
N LEU A 11 -43.92 -26.40 13.32
CA LEU A 11 -42.74 -26.48 14.20
C LEU A 11 -41.45 -26.10 13.46
N ILE A 12 -41.27 -26.59 12.23
CA ILE A 12 -40.09 -26.27 11.41
C ILE A 12 -40.07 -24.79 11.02
N ALA A 13 -41.22 -24.21 10.67
CA ALA A 13 -41.33 -22.78 10.37
C ALA A 13 -40.99 -21.90 11.59
N LEU A 14 -41.36 -22.33 12.80
CA LEU A 14 -41.05 -21.61 14.04
C LEU A 14 -39.54 -21.63 14.36
N THR A 15 -38.86 -22.76 14.12
CA THR A 15 -37.40 -22.87 14.34
C THR A 15 -36.57 -22.04 13.36
N LEU A 16 -37.07 -21.82 12.14
CA LEU A 16 -36.38 -20.99 11.14
C LEU A 16 -36.53 -19.49 11.43
N PHE A 17 -37.62 -19.07 12.08
CA PHE A 17 -37.85 -17.66 12.46
C PHE A 17 -37.13 -17.24 13.74
N ALA A 18 -36.82 -18.18 14.66
CA ALA A 18 -36.14 -17.85 15.92
C ALA A 18 -34.64 -17.50 15.76
N ASN A 19 -34.02 -17.85 14.62
CA ASN A 19 -32.59 -17.62 14.40
C ASN A 19 -32.23 -16.25 13.79
N THR A 20 -33.21 -15.43 13.41
CA THR A 20 -32.95 -14.14 12.73
C THR A 20 -33.11 -12.91 13.63
N LEU A 21 -33.39 -13.08 14.92
CA LEU A 21 -33.78 -11.98 15.83
C LEU A 21 -32.97 -11.88 17.14
N LEU A 22 -31.85 -12.57 17.29
CA LEU A 22 -30.95 -12.37 18.43
C LEU A 22 -29.68 -11.60 18.01
N PRO A 23 -29.49 -10.33 18.45
CA PRO A 23 -28.17 -9.73 18.40
C PRO A 23 -27.22 -10.54 19.29
N ILE A 24 -26.06 -10.90 18.73
CA ILE A 24 -24.98 -11.56 19.44
C ILE A 24 -24.60 -10.68 20.63
N MET A 25 -24.95 -11.11 21.85
CA MET A 25 -24.44 -10.49 23.07
C MET A 25 -22.95 -10.82 23.18
N SER A 26 -22.10 -9.84 22.90
CA SER A 26 -20.67 -9.91 23.26
C SER A 26 -20.53 -9.77 24.77
N ALA A 27 -20.33 -10.89 25.46
CA ALA A 27 -19.96 -10.90 26.87
C ALA A 27 -18.64 -10.14 27.07
N HIS A 28 -18.71 -8.98 27.72
CA HIS A 28 -17.54 -8.26 28.23
C HIS A 28 -17.25 -8.77 29.64
N ALA A 29 -16.24 -9.63 29.76
CA ALA A 29 -15.60 -9.89 31.05
C ALA A 29 -14.64 -8.74 31.33
N ALA A 30 -14.97 -7.94 32.35
CA ALA A 30 -14.08 -6.95 32.93
C ALA A 30 -13.15 -7.67 33.91
N GLU A 31 -11.84 -7.60 33.68
CA GLU A 31 -10.86 -7.95 34.70
C GLU A 31 -9.90 -6.77 34.89
N ARG A 32 -10.01 -6.14 36.06
CA ARG A 32 -9.01 -5.22 36.63
C ARG A 32 -7.75 -6.03 36.92
N ASN A 33 -6.56 -5.45 36.72
CA ASN A 33 -5.48 -5.41 37.71
C ASN A 33 -4.49 -4.28 37.40
N ASN A 34 -4.06 -3.59 38.44
CA ASN A 34 -3.29 -2.34 38.46
C ASN A 34 -1.76 -2.58 38.30
N PRO A 35 -0.94 -1.51 38.15
CA PRO A 35 0.31 -1.52 37.39
C PRO A 35 1.56 -1.83 38.26
N SER A 36 2.61 -2.37 37.63
CA SER A 36 3.95 -2.36 38.20
C SER A 36 5.06 -2.25 37.14
N VAL A 37 5.72 -1.08 37.17
CA VAL A 37 7.18 -0.88 37.13
C VAL A 37 7.94 -1.12 35.81
N LEU A 38 8.61 -0.03 35.41
CA LEU A 38 9.65 0.16 34.39
C LEU A 38 10.82 -0.85 34.48
N SER A 39 11.32 -1.33 33.34
CA SER A 39 12.73 -1.17 32.94
C SER A 39 13.06 -1.95 31.65
N GLU A 40 13.74 -1.27 30.72
CA GLU A 40 14.77 -1.81 29.83
C GLU A 40 14.43 -3.01 28.92
N GLN A 41 13.92 -2.74 27.72
CA GLN A 41 14.15 -3.63 26.57
C GLN A 41 13.97 -2.91 25.21
N SER A 42 14.61 -1.74 25.07
CA SER A 42 14.86 -1.16 23.75
C SER A 42 15.96 -1.98 23.06
N ASN A 43 15.60 -2.92 22.17
CA ASN A 43 16.36 -3.32 20.95
C ASN A 43 15.92 -4.65 20.28
N SER A 44 14.83 -5.31 20.70
CA SER A 44 14.49 -6.64 20.13
C SER A 44 13.34 -6.68 19.11
N TYR A 45 12.60 -5.58 18.88
CA TYR A 45 11.35 -5.63 18.11
C TYR A 45 11.46 -5.40 16.59
N ASN A 46 12.68 -5.33 16.04
CA ASN A 46 12.88 -5.14 14.59
C ASN A 46 13.01 -6.45 13.79
N GLU A 47 13.04 -7.62 14.45
CA GLU A 47 13.27 -8.91 13.76
C GLU A 47 12.03 -9.81 13.59
N GLU A 48 10.93 -9.57 14.31
CA GLU A 48 9.78 -10.49 14.37
C GLU A 48 8.52 -9.99 13.62
N MET A 49 8.69 -9.44 12.42
CA MET A 49 7.57 -9.23 11.47
C MET A 49 7.85 -9.91 10.11
N MET A 50 8.50 -11.07 10.18
CA MET A 50 8.98 -11.88 9.06
C MET A 50 8.04 -13.06 8.79
N LEU A 51 6.80 -12.84 8.30
CA LEU A 51 5.98 -13.95 7.77
C LEU A 51 5.06 -13.51 6.62
N THR A 52 5.66 -13.33 5.44
CA THR A 52 5.30 -13.92 4.13
C THR A 52 6.06 -13.19 3.02
N GLY A 53 7.15 -13.77 2.51
CA GLY A 53 7.61 -13.61 1.11
C GLY A 53 7.91 -12.23 0.49
N ILE A 54 7.80 -11.10 1.20
CA ILE A 54 8.01 -9.77 0.60
C ILE A 54 9.48 -9.38 0.76
N ARG A 55 10.19 -9.26 -0.37
CA ARG A 55 11.56 -8.76 -0.43
C ARG A 55 11.63 -7.38 0.23
N ARG A 56 12.45 -7.22 1.27
CA ARG A 56 12.70 -5.94 1.97
C ARG A 56 13.44 -4.94 1.07
N ASN A 57 12.72 -4.32 0.15
CA ASN A 57 13.10 -3.06 -0.48
C ASN A 57 12.48 -1.94 0.38
N ILE A 58 13.11 -1.59 1.50
CA ILE A 58 12.70 -0.38 2.23
C ILE A 58 13.17 0.81 1.38
N LEU A 59 12.22 1.41 0.67
CA LEU A 59 12.40 2.63 -0.09
C LEU A 59 12.18 3.79 0.86
N GLU A 60 13.26 4.51 1.17
CA GLU A 60 13.20 5.67 2.05
C GLU A 60 12.48 6.82 1.36
N ILE A 61 11.39 7.28 1.97
CA ILE A 61 10.71 8.50 1.58
C ILE A 61 11.57 9.72 1.92
N THR A 62 11.51 10.75 1.08
CA THR A 62 12.16 12.02 1.42
C THR A 62 11.47 12.66 2.62
N GLU A 63 12.23 13.28 3.53
CA GLU A 63 11.65 13.93 4.71
C GLU A 63 10.61 14.99 4.32
N GLU A 64 10.87 15.74 3.25
CA GLU A 64 9.95 16.75 2.74
C GLU A 64 8.61 16.14 2.29
N ASP A 65 8.63 15.06 1.51
CA ASP A 65 7.41 14.43 1.03
C ASP A 65 6.66 13.78 2.19
N MET A 66 7.37 13.17 3.14
CA MET A 66 6.78 12.63 4.37
C MET A 66 6.04 13.71 5.14
N ILE A 67 6.67 14.87 5.39
CA ILE A 67 6.04 15.98 6.13
C ILE A 67 4.79 16.48 5.39
N LYS A 68 4.87 16.66 4.07
CA LYS A 68 3.74 17.11 3.26
C LYS A 68 2.57 16.13 3.33
N ILE A 69 2.85 14.84 3.20
CA ILE A 69 1.83 13.77 3.22
C ILE A 69 1.19 13.66 4.60
N LYS A 70 1.98 13.67 5.68
CA LYS A 70 1.47 13.66 7.05
C LYS A 70 0.52 14.81 7.30
N ARG A 71 0.96 16.03 6.99
CA ARG A 71 0.12 17.23 7.14
C ARG A 71 -1.17 17.15 6.32
N TYR A 72 -1.10 16.63 5.09
CA TYR A 72 -2.30 16.44 4.27
C TYR A 72 -3.30 15.50 4.93
N LEU A 73 -2.82 14.35 5.43
CA LEU A 73 -3.66 13.34 6.07
C LEU A 73 -4.23 13.84 7.40
N GLU A 74 -3.42 14.53 8.22
CA GLU A 74 -3.87 15.19 9.45
C GLU A 74 -4.98 16.20 9.17
N ASN A 75 -4.86 17.00 8.10
CA ASN A 75 -5.92 17.92 7.67
C ASN A 75 -7.21 17.21 7.21
N GLN A 76 -7.14 15.93 6.85
CA GLN A 76 -8.31 15.09 6.56
C GLN A 76 -8.87 14.38 7.81
N GLY A 77 -8.31 14.66 9.00
CA GLY A 77 -8.66 13.98 10.24
C GLY A 77 -8.06 12.57 10.38
N ILE A 78 -7.11 12.20 9.52
CA ILE A 78 -6.38 10.94 9.59
C ILE A 78 -5.09 11.16 10.37
N LEU A 79 -4.96 10.48 11.51
CA LEU A 79 -3.71 10.46 12.28
C LEU A 79 -2.85 9.28 11.84
N LEU A 80 -1.69 9.55 11.27
CA LEU A 80 -0.68 8.54 10.97
C LEU A 80 0.09 8.20 12.25
N GLY A 81 -0.34 7.16 12.95
CA GLY A 81 0.31 6.69 14.18
C GLY A 81 1.57 5.87 13.89
N SER A 82 2.74 6.45 14.16
CA SER A 82 3.96 5.70 14.47
C SER A 82 3.94 5.30 15.96
N ASN A 83 4.10 4.00 16.21
CA ASN A 83 4.27 3.28 17.48
C ASN A 83 2.96 2.90 18.20
N GLY A 84 2.54 1.64 18.00
CA GLY A 84 1.48 1.01 18.79
C GLY A 84 0.46 0.21 17.97
N VAL A 85 0.89 -0.59 17.00
CA VAL A 85 0.09 -1.77 16.65
C VAL A 85 0.27 -2.72 17.83
N GLU A 86 -0.72 -2.77 18.74
CA GLU A 86 -0.92 -3.97 19.54
C GLU A 86 -1.01 -5.13 18.55
N ILE A 87 0.00 -6.00 18.58
CA ILE A 87 0.01 -7.27 17.86
C ILE A 87 -1.02 -8.16 18.58
N GLY A 88 -2.28 -7.88 18.30
CA GLY A 88 -3.42 -8.36 19.05
C GLY A 88 -4.67 -8.19 18.21
N LYS A 89 -4.83 -9.10 17.24
CA LYS A 89 -5.88 -9.18 16.20
C LYS A 89 -5.52 -8.38 14.94
N ARG A 90 -5.17 -9.14 13.91
CA ARG A 90 -4.98 -8.71 12.53
C ARG A 90 -6.14 -7.81 12.07
N ASN A 91 -5.98 -6.49 12.17
CA ASN A 91 -6.61 -5.60 11.20
C ASN A 91 -5.74 -5.67 9.95
N LEU A 92 -5.88 -6.75 9.18
CA LEU A 92 -5.69 -6.63 7.74
C LEU A 92 -6.57 -5.45 7.35
N TYR A 93 -5.98 -4.41 6.79
CA TYR A 93 -6.69 -3.25 6.31
C TYR A 93 -7.67 -3.71 5.21
N THR A 94 -8.86 -4.17 5.63
CA THR A 94 -10.01 -4.31 4.76
C THR A 94 -10.41 -2.87 4.49
N PRO A 95 -10.33 -2.40 3.24
CA PRO A 95 -10.92 -1.11 2.94
C PRO A 95 -12.33 -1.10 3.52
N SER A 96 -12.70 0.00 4.19
CA SER A 96 -14.06 0.18 4.72
C SER A 96 -15.04 -0.27 3.63
N ALA A 97 -16.12 -0.96 4.01
CA ALA A 97 -17.03 -1.72 3.13
C ALA A 97 -17.60 -0.95 1.90
N ALA A 98 -17.28 0.33 1.75
CA ALA A 98 -17.54 1.20 0.61
C ALA A 98 -16.55 1.09 -0.57
N VAL A 99 -15.42 0.38 -0.46
CA VAL A 99 -14.50 0.22 -1.61
C VAL A 99 -14.90 -1.00 -2.44
N ALA A 100 -15.61 -0.76 -3.54
CA ALA A 100 -16.13 -1.80 -4.42
C ALA A 100 -15.05 -2.58 -5.22
N ALA A 101 -13.78 -2.20 -5.11
CA ALA A 101 -12.69 -2.77 -5.89
C ALA A 101 -11.76 -3.67 -5.05
N PRO A 102 -11.33 -4.83 -5.56
CA PRO A 102 -10.40 -5.69 -4.86
C PRO A 102 -9.01 -5.04 -4.73
N VAL A 103 -8.32 -5.34 -3.63
CA VAL A 103 -6.91 -4.98 -3.41
C VAL A 103 -6.02 -5.89 -4.25
N VAL A 104 -5.13 -5.31 -5.06
CA VAL A 104 -4.16 -6.06 -5.88
C VAL A 104 -2.80 -6.17 -5.22
N ALA A 105 -2.41 -5.20 -4.40
CA ALA A 105 -1.16 -5.20 -3.66
C ALA A 105 -1.24 -4.28 -2.43
N VAL A 106 -0.43 -4.56 -1.41
CA VAL A 106 -0.24 -3.69 -0.24
C VAL A 106 1.25 -3.37 -0.11
N TYR A 107 1.56 -2.08 0.01
CA TYR A 107 2.91 -1.55 0.14
C TYR A 107 3.07 -0.90 1.50
N PHE A 108 4.21 -1.10 2.15
CA PHE A 108 4.55 -0.38 3.37
C PHE A 108 5.55 0.73 3.05
N ILE A 109 5.15 1.99 3.22
CA ILE A 109 6.01 3.15 3.00
C ILE A 109 6.43 3.71 4.37
N PRO A 110 7.74 3.68 4.72
CA PRO A 110 8.23 4.22 5.99
C PRO A 110 7.73 5.64 6.25
N GLY A 111 7.28 5.92 7.47
CA GLY A 111 6.76 7.22 7.87
C GLY A 111 5.32 7.53 7.44
N ILE A 112 4.76 6.78 6.47
CA ILE A 112 3.35 6.90 6.03
C ILE A 112 2.52 5.70 6.50
N GLY A 113 3.07 4.49 6.46
CA GLY A 113 2.39 3.25 6.83
C GLY A 113 1.97 2.42 5.62
N GLU A 114 0.91 1.62 5.80
CA GLU A 114 0.37 0.76 4.75
C GLU A 114 -0.41 1.54 3.69
N VAL A 115 -0.17 1.21 2.42
CA VAL A 115 -0.87 1.75 1.26
C VAL A 115 -1.35 0.59 0.39
N ALA A 116 -2.66 0.49 0.18
CA ALA A 116 -3.24 -0.52 -0.68
C ALA A 116 -3.43 0.00 -2.11
N LEU A 117 -3.04 -0.78 -3.11
CA LEU A 117 -3.37 -0.54 -4.52
C LEU A 117 -4.60 -1.37 -4.89
N LEU A 118 -5.59 -0.73 -5.49
CA LEU A 118 -6.84 -1.36 -5.92
C LEU A 118 -6.79 -1.74 -7.40
N ALA A 119 -7.58 -2.73 -7.81
CA ALA A 119 -7.69 -3.14 -9.22
C ALA A 119 -8.20 -2.03 -10.15
N THR A 120 -8.86 -1.00 -9.58
CA THR A 120 -9.28 0.21 -10.31
C THR A 120 -8.13 1.19 -10.57
N GLY A 121 -6.93 0.92 -10.03
CA GLY A 121 -5.79 1.82 -10.07
C GLY A 121 -5.79 2.88 -8.96
N ALA A 122 -6.84 2.97 -8.14
CA ALA A 122 -6.86 3.86 -6.98
C ALA A 122 -5.98 3.32 -5.83
N ILE A 123 -5.54 4.22 -4.96
CA ILE A 123 -4.79 3.86 -3.74
C ILE A 123 -5.66 4.09 -2.51
N VAL A 124 -5.40 3.34 -1.45
CA VAL A 124 -6.00 3.55 -0.14
C VAL A 124 -4.94 3.88 0.88
N VAL A 125 -5.08 5.02 1.54
CA VAL A 125 -4.15 5.52 2.57
C VAL A 125 -4.96 5.94 3.79
N GLY A 126 -4.66 5.37 4.95
CA GLY A 126 -5.22 5.82 6.25
C GLY A 126 -6.75 5.82 6.37
N GLY A 127 -7.46 4.96 5.65
CA GLY A 127 -8.93 4.88 5.66
C GLY A 127 -9.58 5.22 4.32
N LEU A 128 -8.93 6.05 3.51
CA LEU A 128 -9.56 6.76 2.41
C LEU A 128 -9.00 6.38 1.03
N VAL A 129 -9.87 6.42 0.02
CA VAL A 129 -9.53 6.10 -1.37
C VAL A 129 -9.16 7.37 -2.13
N TYR A 130 -8.05 7.30 -2.86
CA TYR A 130 -7.51 8.39 -3.67
C TYR A 130 -7.31 7.91 -5.11
N TYR A 131 -7.83 8.70 -6.06
CA TYR A 131 -7.75 8.40 -7.49
C TYR A 131 -6.65 9.22 -8.18
N ALA A 132 -6.29 8.81 -9.39
CA ALA A 132 -5.34 9.52 -10.24
C ALA A 132 -5.74 11.00 -10.43
N GLY A 133 -4.76 11.91 -10.32
CA GLY A 133 -4.97 13.36 -10.36
C GLY A 133 -5.34 13.98 -9.02
N SER A 134 -5.55 13.18 -7.96
CA SER A 134 -5.57 13.72 -6.60
C SER A 134 -4.15 13.97 -6.10
N TRP A 135 -3.99 15.02 -5.28
CA TRP A 135 -2.68 15.40 -4.76
C TRP A 135 -1.97 14.24 -4.04
N LEU A 136 -2.67 13.53 -3.15
CA LEU A 136 -2.05 12.44 -2.39
C LEU A 136 -1.67 11.26 -3.30
N TYR A 137 -2.49 10.94 -4.29
CA TYR A 137 -2.15 9.93 -5.29
C TYR A 137 -0.85 10.28 -6.00
N ASP A 138 -0.72 11.51 -6.49
CA ASP A 138 0.46 11.97 -7.23
C ASP A 138 1.72 12.01 -6.34
N GLN A 139 1.57 12.20 -5.02
CA GLN A 139 2.69 12.11 -4.09
C GLN A 139 3.12 10.67 -3.78
N ILE A 140 2.18 9.73 -3.66
CA ILE A 140 2.43 8.36 -3.22
C ILE A 140 2.83 7.43 -4.37
N MET A 141 2.20 7.58 -5.53
CA MET A 141 2.36 6.67 -6.65
C MET A 141 3.83 6.51 -7.12
N PRO A 142 4.69 7.55 -7.14
CA PRO A 142 6.11 7.39 -7.43
C PRO A 142 6.84 6.38 -6.54
N TYR A 143 6.49 6.34 -5.25
CA TYR A 143 7.05 5.38 -4.29
C TYR A 143 6.53 3.97 -4.53
N ILE A 144 5.26 3.82 -4.91
CA ILE A 144 4.67 2.53 -5.30
C ILE A 144 5.40 1.98 -6.55
N ILE A 145 5.56 2.79 -7.58
CA ILE A 145 6.26 2.41 -8.83
C ILE A 145 7.70 2.00 -8.53
N ALA A 146 8.36 2.70 -7.61
CA ALA A 146 9.74 2.37 -7.23
C ALA A 146 9.90 0.95 -6.65
N PHE A 147 8.85 0.32 -6.09
CA PHE A 147 8.92 -1.07 -5.65
C PHE A 147 9.12 -2.07 -6.81
N GLU A 148 8.71 -1.71 -8.03
CA GLU A 148 8.93 -2.51 -9.24
C GLU A 148 10.35 -2.34 -9.81
N ILE A 149 11.13 -1.37 -9.31
CA ILE A 149 12.44 -1.01 -9.83
C ILE A 149 13.55 -1.60 -8.94
N PRO A 150 14.59 -2.23 -9.50
CA PRO A 150 15.72 -2.71 -8.72
C PRO A 150 16.38 -1.59 -7.90
N LYS A 151 16.58 -1.80 -6.59
CA LYS A 151 17.18 -0.80 -5.69
C LYS A 151 18.51 -0.22 -6.19
N ARG A 152 19.33 -1.02 -6.88
CA ARG A 152 20.60 -0.59 -7.50
C ARG A 152 20.46 0.52 -8.56
N LEU A 153 19.26 0.69 -9.10
CA LEU A 153 18.91 1.72 -10.08
C LEU A 153 18.23 2.93 -9.45
N LEU A 154 17.97 2.90 -8.15
CA LEU A 154 17.31 3.99 -7.43
C LEU A 154 18.36 4.81 -6.68
N LYS A 155 18.26 6.13 -6.81
CA LYS A 155 19.02 7.10 -6.02
C LYS A 155 18.39 7.26 -4.62
N ASN A 156 17.06 7.22 -4.55
CA ASN A 156 16.26 7.27 -3.33
C ASN A 156 14.87 6.65 -3.61
N GLY A 157 13.92 6.77 -2.66
CA GLY A 157 12.62 6.10 -2.75
C GLY A 157 11.72 6.47 -3.93
N ASN A 158 11.97 7.56 -4.64
CA ASN A 158 11.18 7.96 -5.81
C ASN A 158 12.00 8.46 -7.01
N THR A 159 13.32 8.29 -6.98
CA THR A 159 14.23 8.82 -8.02
C THR A 159 15.12 7.71 -8.54
N VAL A 160 15.12 7.53 -9.85
CA VAL A 160 16.04 6.64 -10.57
C VAL A 160 17.39 7.33 -10.72
N ASP A 161 18.47 6.61 -10.44
CA ASP A 161 19.82 7.08 -10.68
C ASP A 161 20.16 6.98 -12.18
N LEU A 162 19.95 8.09 -12.90
CA LEU A 162 20.22 8.16 -14.34
C LEU A 162 21.70 7.90 -14.68
N SER A 163 22.63 8.09 -13.74
CA SER A 163 24.06 7.86 -13.99
C SER A 163 24.41 6.38 -14.24
N LYS A 164 23.52 5.46 -13.83
CA LYS A 164 23.66 4.02 -14.09
C LYS A 164 23.46 3.66 -15.56
N PHE A 165 22.76 4.49 -16.32
CA PHE A 165 22.43 4.25 -17.72
C PHE A 165 23.47 4.92 -18.62
N ASN A 166 24.65 4.32 -18.71
CA ASN A 166 25.81 4.91 -19.37
C ASN A 166 26.15 4.27 -20.74
N GLN A 167 25.45 3.22 -21.16
CA GLN A 167 25.71 2.53 -22.43
C GLN A 167 24.67 2.93 -23.48
N LYS A 168 25.09 3.68 -24.51
CA LYS A 168 24.19 4.08 -25.61
C LYS A 168 23.70 2.87 -26.40
N ILE A 169 22.40 2.80 -26.66
CA ILE A 169 21.80 1.78 -27.54
C ILE A 169 21.90 2.27 -28.99
N ARG A 170 22.51 1.45 -29.86
CA ARG A 170 22.66 1.78 -31.29
C ARG A 170 21.30 1.98 -31.96
N GLY A 171 21.17 3.08 -32.69
CA GLY A 171 19.96 3.40 -33.48
C GLY A 171 18.78 3.94 -32.66
N LYS A 172 18.95 4.20 -31.36
CA LYS A 172 17.91 4.77 -30.49
C LYS A 172 18.47 5.93 -29.67
N THR A 173 17.59 6.84 -29.26
CA THR A 173 17.90 7.83 -28.21
C THR A 173 17.65 7.19 -26.84
N ALA A 174 18.43 6.16 -26.54
CA ALA A 174 18.27 5.34 -25.34
C ALA A 174 19.62 4.90 -24.77
N TYR A 175 19.65 4.69 -23.46
CA TYR A 175 20.83 4.28 -22.71
C TYR A 175 20.49 3.13 -21.78
N LYS A 176 21.30 2.08 -21.79
CA LYS A 176 21.14 0.89 -20.96
C LYS A 176 22.17 0.83 -19.85
N GLU A 177 21.86 -0.02 -18.87
CA GLU A 177 22.75 -0.46 -17.81
C GLU A 177 23.00 -1.98 -17.94
N ASP A 178 23.95 -2.53 -17.19
CA ASP A 178 24.44 -3.91 -17.37
C ASP A 178 23.38 -5.01 -17.14
N GLY A 179 22.38 -4.76 -16.30
CA GLY A 179 21.28 -5.67 -16.01
C GLY A 179 20.10 -5.58 -16.99
N GLY A 180 20.28 -4.93 -18.15
CA GLY A 180 19.32 -4.92 -19.25
C GLY A 180 18.18 -3.90 -19.14
N TRP A 181 18.08 -3.16 -18.03
CA TRP A 181 17.18 -2.01 -17.97
C TRP A 181 17.70 -0.89 -18.86
N TYR A 182 16.81 -0.03 -19.32
CA TYR A 182 17.21 1.14 -20.10
C TYR A 182 16.24 2.30 -19.97
N ILE A 183 16.78 3.50 -20.18
CA ILE A 183 16.01 4.73 -20.33
C ILE A 183 15.95 5.10 -21.81
N GLU A 184 14.78 5.48 -22.28
CA GLU A 184 14.54 5.96 -23.63
C GLU A 184 13.99 7.39 -23.57
N LYS A 185 14.52 8.29 -24.40
CA LYS A 185 14.09 9.69 -24.38
C LYS A 185 12.61 9.81 -24.71
N ASP A 186 11.89 10.59 -23.92
CA ASP A 186 10.50 10.92 -24.19
C ASP A 186 10.42 12.16 -25.09
N GLU A 187 10.14 11.95 -26.36
CA GLU A 187 10.09 13.03 -27.36
C GLU A 187 8.81 13.87 -27.25
N THR A 188 7.77 13.36 -26.59
CA THR A 188 6.49 14.06 -26.47
C THR A 188 6.47 15.10 -25.35
N GLY A 189 7.30 14.94 -24.33
CA GLY A 189 7.45 15.89 -23.22
C GLY A 189 6.19 16.13 -22.37
N HIS A 190 5.11 15.37 -22.56
CA HIS A 190 3.86 15.61 -21.83
C HIS A 190 4.06 15.45 -20.32
N GLY A 191 3.54 16.41 -19.54
CA GLY A 191 3.56 16.37 -18.08
C GLY A 191 4.94 16.19 -17.46
N GLY A 192 5.96 16.85 -18.01
CA GLY A 192 7.33 16.91 -17.46
C GLY A 192 8.23 15.70 -17.73
N SER A 193 7.73 14.66 -18.42
CA SER A 193 8.48 13.45 -18.73
C SER A 193 9.61 13.73 -19.72
N LYS A 194 10.84 13.30 -19.39
CA LYS A 194 12.01 13.34 -20.27
C LYS A 194 12.55 11.96 -20.61
N TRP A 195 12.32 10.99 -19.74
CA TRP A 195 12.77 9.62 -19.93
C TRP A 195 11.64 8.63 -19.67
N LYS A 196 11.66 7.51 -20.39
CA LYS A 196 10.85 6.32 -20.12
C LYS A 196 11.78 5.24 -19.63
N LEU A 197 11.61 4.78 -18.39
CA LEU A 197 12.30 3.62 -17.86
C LEU A 197 11.63 2.34 -18.37
N LYS A 198 12.41 1.46 -18.97
CA LYS A 198 11.97 0.16 -19.46
C LYS A 198 12.74 -0.98 -18.80
N ASN A 199 12.02 -2.05 -18.51
CA ASN A 199 12.60 -3.28 -17.99
C ASN A 199 13.31 -4.08 -19.11
N PRO A 200 14.05 -5.16 -18.78
CA PRO A 200 14.72 -6.00 -19.77
C PRO A 200 13.77 -6.63 -20.80
N SER A 201 12.47 -6.73 -20.48
CA SER A 201 11.41 -7.21 -21.37
C SER A 201 10.84 -6.11 -22.30
N ASN A 202 11.45 -4.91 -22.33
CA ASN A 202 11.01 -3.74 -23.12
C ASN A 202 9.63 -3.17 -22.71
N GLU A 203 9.14 -3.51 -21.52
CA GLU A 203 7.93 -2.90 -20.96
C GLU A 203 8.27 -1.60 -20.22
N ARG A 204 7.44 -0.56 -20.38
CA ARG A 204 7.59 0.69 -19.63
C ARG A 204 7.16 0.48 -18.18
N VAL A 205 8.07 0.77 -17.26
CA VAL A 205 7.82 0.72 -15.81
C VAL A 205 7.54 2.10 -15.24
N ALA A 206 8.19 3.15 -15.79
CA ALA A 206 7.99 4.52 -15.33
C ALA A 206 8.25 5.56 -16.42
N SER A 207 7.61 6.70 -16.31
CA SER A 207 8.01 7.98 -16.89
C SER A 207 8.77 8.78 -15.84
N LEU A 208 9.92 9.34 -16.22
CA LEU A 208 10.83 10.07 -15.36
C LEU A 208 11.02 11.51 -15.87
N ASP A 209 11.26 12.46 -14.97
CA ASP A 209 11.72 13.80 -15.33
C ASP A 209 13.19 13.82 -15.78
N GLU A 210 13.73 15.01 -16.02
CA GLU A 210 15.13 15.19 -16.45
C GLU A 210 16.17 14.69 -15.44
N ASN A 211 15.81 14.64 -14.15
CA ASN A 211 16.67 14.26 -13.03
C ASN A 211 16.46 12.81 -12.58
N GLY A 212 15.55 12.08 -13.23
CA GLY A 212 15.21 10.70 -12.91
C GLY A 212 14.11 10.56 -11.86
N LYS A 213 13.47 11.65 -11.43
CA LYS A 213 12.32 11.58 -10.52
C LYS A 213 11.19 10.84 -11.22
N ILE A 214 10.63 9.84 -10.55
CA ILE A 214 9.50 9.06 -11.04
C ILE A 214 8.25 9.95 -11.03
N LEU A 215 7.55 10.00 -12.17
CA LEU A 215 6.35 10.80 -12.34
C LEU A 215 5.08 9.95 -12.31
N ARG A 216 5.05 8.87 -13.11
CA ARG A 216 3.89 8.00 -13.34
C ARG A 216 4.29 6.77 -14.15
N LYS A 217 3.35 5.83 -14.34
CA LYS A 217 3.49 4.67 -15.22
C LYS A 217 2.62 4.79 -16.46
#